data_AF-A0A9C5ZM73-F1
#
_entry.id   AF-A0A9C5ZM73-F1
#
_cell.length_a   1.000
_cell.length_b   1.000
_cell.length_c   1.000
_cell.angle_alpha   90.00
_cell.angle_beta   90.00
_cell.angle_gamma   90.00
#
_symmetry.space_group_name_H-M   'P 1'
#
loop_
_entity.id
_entity.type
_entity.pdbx_description
1 polymer ?
#
loop_
_entity_poly.entity_id
_entity_poly.type
_entity_poly.pdbx_seq_one_letter_code
_entity_poly.pdbx_strand_id
1 'polypeptide(L)'
;MYARLVQGYGLEYEVAQHLAKLYGDRAFEIAKMASLAGNRVYSDFPFVDAEVRYGVREYACNAVDMIARRLRLSFLNVQAAQVSLPRICDIMAEDLDWSNEEKKL
;
A
#
# COMPACT_ATOMS: atom_id res chain seq x y z
N MET A 1 19.27 -1.22 6.38
CA MET A 1 18.38 -0.67 5.35
C MET A 1 17.17 0.02 5.96
N TYR A 2 16.32 -0.68 6.73
CA TYR A 2 15.13 -0.08 7.38
C TYR A 2 15.45 1.08 8.34
N ALA A 3 16.60 1.09 9.03
CA ALA A 3 16.99 2.20 9.92
C ALA A 3 17.06 3.55 9.20
N ARG A 4 17.43 3.57 7.90
CA ARG A 4 17.43 4.79 7.08
C ARG A 4 16.02 5.21 6.66
N LEU A 5 15.10 4.26 6.52
CA LEU A 5 13.69 4.55 6.22
C LEU A 5 13.01 5.20 7.43
N VAL A 6 13.26 4.68 8.63
CA VAL A 6 12.76 5.26 9.89
C VAL A 6 13.32 6.67 10.11
N GLN A 7 14.64 6.84 10.01
CA GLN A 7 15.27 8.14 10.28
C GLN A 7 15.05 9.18 9.18
N GLY A 8 14.97 8.76 7.91
CA GLY A 8 14.86 9.65 6.76
C GLY A 8 13.42 10.04 6.40
N TYR A 9 12.45 9.16 6.67
CA TYR A 9 11.05 9.35 6.26
C TYR A 9 10.05 9.31 7.42
N GLY A 10 10.51 9.13 8.66
CA GLY A 10 9.63 9.11 9.84
C GLY A 10 8.70 7.89 9.89
N LEU A 11 9.01 6.84 9.11
CA LEU A 11 8.21 5.63 9.07
C LEU A 11 8.30 4.86 10.38
N GLU A 12 7.20 4.26 10.79
CA GLU A 12 7.16 3.36 11.93
C GLU A 12 8.04 2.13 11.68
N TYR A 13 8.65 1.60 12.74
CA TYR A 13 9.64 0.52 12.64
C TYR A 13 9.11 -0.71 11.88
N GLU A 14 7.88 -1.13 12.17
CA GLU A 14 7.25 -2.30 11.53
C GLU A 14 7.03 -2.08 10.03
N VAL A 15 6.54 -0.91 9.65
CA VAL A 15 6.34 -0.52 8.23
C VAL A 15 7.68 -0.45 7.51
N ALA A 16 8.69 0.17 8.11
CA ALA A 16 10.03 0.26 7.54
C ALA A 16 10.68 -1.11 7.35
N GLN A 17 10.50 -2.04 8.31
CA GLN A 17 10.94 -3.43 8.16
C GLN A 17 10.17 -4.16 7.06
N HIS A 18 8.85 -3.99 6.99
CA HIS A 18 8.00 -4.60 5.98
C HIS A 18 8.44 -4.19 4.57
N LEU A 19 8.55 -2.87 4.34
CA LEU A 19 8.98 -2.31 3.06
C LEU A 19 10.39 -2.76 2.68
N ALA A 20 11.34 -2.73 3.62
CA ALA A 20 12.71 -3.17 3.34
C ALA A 20 12.76 -4.67 2.97
N LYS A 21 11.88 -5.50 3.54
CA LYS A 21 11.81 -6.94 3.26
C LYS A 21 11.14 -7.25 1.92
N LEU A 22 10.05 -6.55 1.57
CA LEU A 22 9.33 -6.77 0.31
C LEU A 22 10.00 -6.11 -0.89
N TYR A 23 10.42 -4.85 -0.74
CA TYR A 23 10.83 -4.01 -1.87
C TYR A 23 12.34 -3.76 -1.94
N GLY A 24 13.09 -4.10 -0.89
CA GLY A 24 14.54 -3.91 -0.86
C GLY A 24 14.91 -2.46 -1.14
N ASP A 25 15.71 -2.21 -2.18
CA ASP A 25 16.16 -0.86 -2.58
C ASP A 25 15.01 0.05 -3.02
N ARG A 26 13.90 -0.53 -3.52
CA ARG A 26 12.71 0.21 -3.95
C ARG A 26 11.87 0.71 -2.78
N ALA A 27 12.16 0.26 -1.56
CA ALA A 27 11.52 0.76 -0.35
C ALA A 27 11.73 2.27 -0.14
N PHE A 28 12.84 2.83 -0.64
CA PHE A 28 13.09 4.28 -0.56
C PHE A 28 12.16 5.08 -1.47
N GLU A 29 11.82 4.56 -2.65
CA GLU A 29 10.85 5.21 -3.54
C GLU A 29 9.47 5.22 -2.91
N ILE A 30 9.06 4.08 -2.34
CA ILE A 30 7.78 3.94 -1.63
C ILE A 30 7.73 4.87 -0.42
N ALA A 31 8.79 4.91 0.38
CA ALA A 31 8.87 5.79 1.55
C ALA A 31 8.81 7.27 1.17
N LYS A 32 9.33 7.66 -0.01
CA LYS A 32 9.22 9.03 -0.51
C LYS A 32 7.80 9.41 -0.93
N MET A 33 6.99 8.44 -1.36
CA MET A 33 5.58 8.64 -1.68
C MET A 33 4.67 8.54 -0.45
N ALA A 34 5.15 7.91 0.61
CA ALA A 34 4.46 7.90 1.89
C ALA A 34 4.48 9.30 2.51
N SER A 35 3.34 9.72 3.05
CA SER A 35 3.28 10.91 3.91
C SER A 35 4.13 10.69 5.17
N LEU A 36 4.48 11.77 5.86
CA LEU A 36 5.34 11.82 7.07
C LEU A 36 4.95 10.90 8.24
N ALA A 37 3.88 10.10 8.13
CA ALA A 37 3.43 9.12 9.11
C ALA A 37 3.15 7.72 8.52
N GLY A 38 3.26 7.52 7.19
CA GLY A 38 2.92 6.25 6.53
C GLY A 38 1.51 5.77 6.86
N ASN A 39 0.47 6.36 6.24
CA ASN A 39 -0.90 6.03 6.61
C ASN A 39 -1.19 4.56 6.30
N ARG A 40 -1.28 3.76 7.35
CA ARG A 40 -1.60 2.35 7.21
C ARG A 40 -2.97 2.20 6.57
N VAL A 41 -3.09 1.29 5.61
CA VAL A 41 -4.36 0.94 4.96
C VAL A 41 -5.28 0.28 6.00
N TYR A 42 -4.71 -0.56 6.86
CA TYR A 42 -5.39 -1.22 7.96
C TYR A 42 -4.49 -1.21 9.20
N SER A 43 -5.01 -0.80 10.36
CA SER A 43 -4.20 -0.52 11.56
C SER A 43 -3.33 -1.69 12.01
N ASP A 44 -3.85 -2.91 11.92
CA ASP A 44 -3.17 -4.13 12.40
C ASP A 44 -2.15 -4.71 11.42
N PHE A 45 -2.03 -4.16 10.20
CA PHE A 45 -1.07 -4.62 9.21
C PHE A 45 -0.11 -3.50 8.78
N PRO A 46 1.16 -3.83 8.48
CA PRO A 46 2.17 -2.84 8.11
C PRO A 46 2.06 -2.40 6.63
N PHE A 47 0.86 -2.44 6.05
CA PHE A 47 0.60 -2.02 4.68
C PHE A 47 0.25 -0.53 4.63
N VAL A 48 0.91 0.23 3.76
CA VAL A 48 0.70 1.68 3.62
C VAL A 48 0.03 2.05 2.31
N ASP A 49 -0.69 3.17 2.32
CA ASP A 49 -1.26 3.79 1.14
C ASP A 49 -0.24 4.06 0.02
N ALA A 50 1.02 4.32 0.37
CA ALA A 50 2.11 4.46 -0.60
C ALA A 50 2.40 3.17 -1.39
N GLU A 51 2.20 1.97 -0.83
CA GLU A 51 2.37 0.71 -1.55
C GLU A 51 1.27 0.52 -2.60
N VAL A 52 0.06 1.00 -2.31
CA VAL A 52 -1.06 0.99 -3.27
C VAL A 52 -0.72 1.88 -4.46
N ARG A 53 -0.30 3.13 -4.20
CA ARG A 53 0.12 4.06 -5.25
C ARG A 53 1.31 3.53 -6.06
N TYR A 54 2.27 2.91 -5.38
CA TYR A 54 3.39 2.26 -6.05
C TYR A 54 2.94 1.11 -6.94
N GLY A 55 2.01 0.28 -6.46
CA GLY A 55 1.46 -0.82 -7.23
C GLY A 55 0.74 -0.35 -8.49
N VAL A 56 0.02 0.76 -8.42
CA VAL A 56 -0.61 1.39 -9.60
C VAL A 56 0.43 1.79 -10.63
N ARG A 57 1.55 2.41 -10.20
CA ARG A 57 2.67 2.75 -11.09
C ARG A 57 3.34 1.53 -11.72
N GLU A 58 3.31 0.38 -11.04
CA GLU A 58 3.73 -0.90 -11.58
C GLU A 58 2.60 -1.63 -12.36
N TYR A 59 1.63 -0.89 -12.91
CA TYR A 59 0.54 -1.37 -13.77
C TYR A 59 -0.51 -2.25 -13.07
N ALA A 60 -0.73 -2.08 -11.77
CA ALA A 60 -1.86 -2.69 -11.09
C ALA A 60 -3.17 -1.96 -11.41
N CYS A 61 -3.83 -2.34 -12.50
CA CYS A 61 -5.06 -1.69 -12.94
C CYS A 61 -6.34 -2.28 -12.30
N ASN A 62 -6.24 -3.24 -11.38
CA ASN A 62 -7.39 -3.91 -10.77
C ASN A 62 -7.24 -4.02 -9.25
N ALA A 63 -8.32 -3.78 -8.50
CA ALA A 63 -8.33 -3.91 -7.03
C ALA A 63 -7.97 -5.34 -6.57
N VAL A 64 -8.43 -6.35 -7.32
CA VAL A 64 -8.08 -7.76 -7.07
C VAL A 64 -6.58 -8.00 -7.20
N ASP A 65 -5.91 -7.37 -8.18
CA ASP A 65 -4.47 -7.51 -8.36
C ASP A 65 -3.70 -6.89 -7.18
N MET A 66 -4.15 -5.72 -6.72
CA MET A 66 -3.57 -5.03 -5.58
C MET A 66 -3.69 -5.84 -4.29
N ILE A 67 -4.90 -6.27 -3.95
CA ILE A 67 -5.17 -6.95 -2.67
C ILE A 67 -4.62 -8.37 -2.66
N ALA A 68 -4.74 -9.12 -3.77
CA ALA A 68 -4.36 -10.52 -3.80
C ALA A 68 -2.88 -10.73 -4.15
N ARG A 69 -2.30 -9.98 -5.09
CA ARG A 69 -0.94 -10.26 -5.59
C ARG A 69 0.12 -9.36 -4.97
N ARG A 70 -0.19 -8.08 -4.74
CA ARG A 70 0.79 -7.09 -4.25
C ARG A 70 0.86 -7.04 -2.74
N LEU A 71 -0.27 -6.74 -2.10
CA LEU A 71 -0.36 -6.73 -0.63
C LEU A 71 -0.49 -8.16 -0.09
N ARG A 72 -1.13 -9.05 -0.85
CA ARG A 72 -1.48 -10.42 -0.43
C ARG A 72 -2.32 -10.45 0.86
N LEU A 73 -3.03 -9.35 1.15
CA LEU A 73 -3.84 -9.20 2.35
C LEU A 73 -5.00 -10.20 2.36
N SER A 74 -5.57 -10.54 1.20
CA SER A 74 -6.61 -11.57 1.08
C SER A 74 -6.14 -12.97 1.50
N PHE A 75 -4.83 -13.26 1.39
CA PHE A 75 -4.26 -14.52 1.85
C PHE A 75 -3.94 -14.50 3.35
N LEU A 76 -3.65 -13.33 3.92
CA LEU A 76 -3.35 -13.17 5.35
C LEU A 76 -4.63 -13.12 6.18
N ASN A 77 -5.59 -12.29 5.78
CA ASN A 77 -6.85 -12.11 6.50
C ASN A 77 -7.94 -11.57 5.56
N VAL A 78 -8.95 -12.40 5.28
CA VAL A 78 -10.08 -12.06 4.41
C VAL A 78 -10.93 -10.91 4.98
N GLN A 79 -11.12 -10.84 6.30
CA GLN A 79 -11.88 -9.77 6.93
C GLN A 79 -11.16 -8.44 6.82
N ALA A 80 -9.86 -8.41 7.10
CA ALA A 80 -9.05 -7.20 6.95
C ALA A 80 -9.01 -6.75 5.48
N ALA A 81 -8.90 -7.69 4.53
CA ALA A 81 -9.00 -7.40 3.11
C ALA A 81 -10.35 -6.73 2.78
N GLN A 82 -11.47 -7.28 3.25
CA GLN A 82 -12.80 -6.73 3.00
C GLN A 82 -12.98 -5.32 3.59
N VAL A 83 -12.49 -5.07 4.79
CA VAL A 83 -12.57 -3.74 5.43
C VAL A 83 -11.66 -2.72 4.75
N SER A 84 -10.48 -3.14 4.29
CA SER A 84 -9.52 -2.28 3.60
C SER A 84 -9.88 -1.97 2.14
N LEU A 85 -10.70 -2.82 1.52
CA LEU A 85 -10.99 -2.78 0.08
C LEU A 85 -11.55 -1.43 -0.40
N PRO A 86 -12.54 -0.80 0.27
CA PRO A 86 -13.05 0.51 -0.14
C PRO A 86 -11.95 1.57 -0.18
N ARG A 87 -11.08 1.60 0.85
CA ARG A 87 -9.97 2.55 0.94
C ARG A 87 -8.92 2.33 -0.14
N ILE A 88 -8.61 1.07 -0.46
CA ILE A 88 -7.69 0.73 -1.56
C ILE A 88 -8.28 1.18 -2.89
N CYS A 89 -9.57 0.91 -3.13
CA CYS A 89 -10.26 1.36 -4.34
C CYS A 89 -10.32 2.89 -4.43
N ASP A 90 -10.49 3.61 -3.32
CA ASP A 90 -10.43 5.07 -3.29
C ASP A 90 -9.07 5.58 -3.78
N ILE A 91 -7.98 5.05 -3.21
CA ILE A 91 -6.61 5.44 -3.58
C ILE A 91 -6.31 5.08 -5.04
N MET A 92 -6.72 3.88 -5.48
CA MET A 92 -6.52 3.45 -6.87
C MET A 92 -7.33 4.30 -7.84
N ALA A 93 -8.55 4.69 -7.47
CA ALA A 93 -9.40 5.55 -8.29
C ALA A 93 -8.81 6.96 -8.45
N GLU A 94 -8.18 7.51 -7.40
CA GLU A 94 -7.46 8.78 -7.46
C GLU A 94 -6.27 8.74 -8.44
N ASP A 95 -5.50 7.65 -8.43
CA ASP A 95 -4.30 7.53 -9.28
C ASP A 95 -4.61 7.07 -10.72
N LEU A 96 -5.73 6.35 -10.96
CA LEU A 96 -6.14 5.82 -12.27
C LEU A 96 -7.27 6.61 -12.94
N ASP A 97 -7.74 7.70 -12.31
CA ASP A 97 -8.90 8.48 -12.76
C ASP A 97 -10.16 7.61 -13.01
N TRP A 98 -10.43 6.63 -12.13
CA TRP A 98 -11.60 5.76 -12.29
C TRP A 98 -12.91 6.52 -12.16
N SER A 99 -13.85 6.18 -13.03
CA SER A 99 -15.23 6.63 -12.94
C SER A 99 -15.97 6.00 -11.76
N ASN A 100 -17.07 6.62 -11.32
CA ASN A 100 -17.94 6.08 -10.27
C ASN A 100 -18.54 4.70 -10.61
N GLU A 101 -18.55 4.32 -11.89
CA GLU A 101 -19.00 3.01 -12.36
C GLU A 101 -17.92 1.94 -12.13
N GLU A 102 -16.66 2.27 -12.42
CA GLU A 102 -15.51 1.38 -12.19
C GLU A 102 -15.24 1.16 -10.69
N LYS A 103 -15.53 2.16 -9.87
CA LYS A 103 -15.39 2.08 -8.41
C LYS A 103 -16.42 1.19 -7.71
N LYS A 104 -17.52 0.84 -8.39
CA LYS A 104 -18.64 0.03 -7.84
C LYS A 104 -18.53 -1.48 -8.13
N LEU A 105 -17.57 -1.89 -8.94
CA LEU A 105 -17.28 -3.29 -9.25
C LEU A 105 -16.55 -3.99 -8.10
#